data_AF-A0A4R0NB19-F1
#
_entry.id   AF-A0A4R0NB19-F1
#
_cell.length_a   1.000
_cell.length_b   1.000
_cell.length_c   1.000
_cell.angle_alpha   90.00
_cell.angle_beta   90.00
_cell.angle_gamma   90.00
#
_symmetry.space_group_name_H-M   'P 1'
#
loop_
_entity.id
_entity.type
_entity.pdbx_description
1 polymer ?
#
loop_
_entity_poly.entity_id
_entity_poly.type
_entity_poly.pdbx_seq_one_letter_code
_entity_poly.pdbx_strand_id
1 'polypeptide(L)'
;MRRYIDYKNEITDSSLYDGLIGYGLFAEKIPNFLTSVDFLTFTRTLTFPVNDKPKDFIRYSSMRNINIPRPMAIPEPFAYANQVKCLSDNWQKLKDHFKDKTIDDPFKISRIHLRKLENKPELFEMSYKNFSKDGDPEQDIVIKSKYVALADISNCFPSIYSHSISWALVGKSFAKSKSKPADKNEWFNQIDL
;
A
#
# COMPACT_ATOMS: atom_id res chain seq x y z
N MET A 1 1.68 22.88 -3.52
CA MET A 1 2.07 21.50 -3.15
C MET A 1 1.10 20.54 -3.83
N ARG A 2 1.59 19.43 -4.39
CA ARG A 2 0.70 18.41 -4.99
C ARG A 2 -0.11 17.69 -3.92
N ARG A 3 -1.42 17.52 -4.16
CA ARG A 3 -2.34 16.77 -3.32
C ARG A 3 -2.14 15.27 -3.51
N TYR A 4 -2.74 14.44 -2.65
CA TYR A 4 -2.67 13.00 -2.83
C TYR A 4 -3.18 12.53 -4.17
N ILE A 5 -4.34 13.04 -4.59
CA ILE A 5 -5.01 12.59 -5.81
C ILE A 5 -4.17 12.84 -7.06
N ASP A 6 -3.33 13.89 -7.07
CA ASP A 6 -2.43 14.19 -8.18
C ASP A 6 -1.47 13.01 -8.45
N TYR A 7 -0.88 12.43 -7.39
CA TYR A 7 0.01 11.26 -7.53
C TYR A 7 -0.72 10.00 -7.95
N LYS A 8 -1.98 9.82 -7.52
CA LYS A 8 -2.74 8.61 -7.84
C LYS A 8 -3.24 8.65 -9.28
N ASN A 9 -3.58 9.84 -9.78
CA ASN A 9 -3.99 10.05 -11.17
C ASN A 9 -2.85 9.79 -12.17
N GLU A 10 -1.59 9.93 -11.75
CA GLU A 10 -0.43 9.58 -12.59
C GLU A 10 -0.27 8.06 -12.77
N ILE A 11 -0.84 7.26 -11.87
CA ILE A 11 -0.75 5.80 -11.86
C ILE A 11 -2.01 5.25 -12.53
N THR A 12 -1.85 4.61 -13.69
CA THR A 12 -2.89 3.80 -14.32
C THR A 12 -3.01 2.46 -13.59
N ASP A 13 -4.15 1.80 -13.72
CA ASP A 13 -4.41 0.44 -13.23
C ASP A 13 -3.35 -0.57 -13.73
N SER A 14 -2.98 -0.50 -15.01
CA SER A 14 -1.89 -1.31 -15.57
C SER A 14 -0.53 -0.97 -14.96
N SER A 15 -0.22 0.32 -14.75
CA SER A 15 1.06 0.70 -14.14
C SER A 15 1.11 0.36 -12.65
N LEU A 16 -0.03 0.37 -11.95
CA LEU A 16 -0.17 -0.10 -10.58
C LEU A 16 0.18 -1.58 -10.50
N TYR A 17 -0.41 -2.38 -11.39
CA TYR A 17 -0.16 -3.81 -11.47
C TYR A 17 1.33 -4.09 -11.76
N ASP A 18 1.88 -3.51 -12.81
CA ASP A 18 3.27 -3.73 -13.22
C ASP A 18 4.27 -3.27 -12.14
N GLY A 19 4.05 -2.10 -11.56
CA GLY A 19 4.90 -1.53 -10.51
C GLY A 19 4.90 -2.35 -9.22
N LEU A 20 3.74 -2.85 -8.79
CA LEU A 20 3.64 -3.66 -7.58
C LEU A 20 4.13 -5.09 -7.80
N ILE A 21 3.70 -5.78 -8.88
CA ILE A 21 4.15 -7.16 -9.14
C ILE A 21 5.63 -7.21 -9.50
N GLY A 22 6.09 -6.34 -10.41
CA GLY A 22 7.47 -6.41 -10.92
C GLY A 22 8.51 -5.89 -9.93
N TYR A 23 8.13 -4.92 -9.10
CA TYR A 23 9.08 -4.12 -8.31
C TYR A 23 8.62 -3.87 -6.86
N GLY A 24 7.50 -4.43 -6.42
CA GLY A 24 6.94 -4.25 -5.08
C GLY A 24 6.92 -5.49 -4.18
N LEU A 25 7.26 -6.68 -4.72
CA LEU A 25 7.25 -7.94 -3.95
C LEU A 25 8.40 -8.00 -2.94
N PHE A 26 9.57 -7.48 -3.32
CA PHE A 26 10.78 -7.50 -2.51
C PHE A 26 10.99 -6.15 -1.82
N ALA A 27 11.60 -6.19 -0.63
CA ALA A 27 11.96 -4.96 0.08
C ALA A 27 13.10 -4.22 -0.63
N GLU A 28 13.03 -2.89 -0.65
CA GLU A 28 14.05 -1.99 -1.25
C GLU A 28 15.50 -2.30 -0.84
N LYS A 29 15.70 -2.81 0.38
CA LYS A 29 17.03 -3.12 0.92
C LYS A 29 17.62 -4.43 0.41
N ILE A 30 16.90 -5.16 -0.43
CA ILE A 30 17.40 -6.35 -1.11
C ILE A 30 18.18 -5.89 -2.36
N PRO A 31 19.28 -6.57 -2.75
CA PRO A 31 20.02 -6.24 -3.95
C PRO A 31 19.12 -6.08 -5.19
N ASN A 32 19.38 -5.07 -6.00
CA ASN A 32 18.56 -4.67 -7.15
C ASN A 32 18.44 -5.73 -8.26
N PHE A 33 19.28 -6.77 -8.28
CA PHE A 33 19.13 -7.89 -9.20
C PHE A 33 18.02 -8.87 -8.77
N LEU A 34 17.58 -8.81 -7.51
CA LEU A 34 16.46 -9.58 -6.99
C LEU A 34 15.16 -8.77 -7.21
N THR A 35 14.66 -8.84 -8.43
CA THR A 35 13.36 -8.27 -8.81
C THR A 35 12.36 -9.37 -9.11
N SER A 36 11.08 -9.02 -9.17
CA SER A 36 10.00 -9.93 -9.55
C SER A 36 9.50 -9.67 -10.97
N VAL A 37 10.34 -9.13 -11.86
CA VAL A 37 10.00 -8.83 -13.26
C VAL A 37 9.71 -10.10 -14.06
N ASP A 38 10.47 -11.17 -13.86
CA ASP A 38 10.18 -12.47 -14.50
C ASP A 38 8.85 -13.04 -13.98
N PHE A 39 8.57 -12.84 -12.69
CA PHE A 39 7.29 -13.22 -12.10
C PHE A 39 6.14 -12.38 -12.69
N LEU A 40 6.31 -11.06 -12.89
CA LEU A 40 5.35 -10.23 -13.60
C LEU A 40 5.04 -10.80 -14.98
N THR A 41 6.07 -11.14 -15.76
CA THR A 41 5.90 -11.75 -17.10
C THR A 41 5.11 -13.05 -17.01
N PHE A 42 5.41 -13.90 -16.03
CA PHE A 42 4.66 -15.13 -15.79
C PHE A 42 3.21 -14.87 -15.39
N THR A 43 2.93 -13.91 -14.51
CA THR A 43 1.55 -13.62 -14.07
C THR A 43 0.63 -13.20 -15.21
N ARG A 44 1.16 -12.60 -16.28
CA ARG A 44 0.37 -12.22 -17.47
C ARG A 44 -0.18 -13.41 -18.25
N THR A 45 0.35 -14.61 -18.04
CA THR A 45 -0.17 -15.85 -18.66
C THR A 45 -1.24 -16.52 -17.79
N LEU A 46 -1.45 -16.04 -16.57
CA LEU A 46 -2.35 -16.65 -15.59
C LEU A 46 -3.76 -16.07 -15.65
N THR A 47 -4.72 -16.87 -15.23
CA THR A 47 -6.08 -16.39 -14.89
C THR A 47 -6.18 -16.25 -13.38
N PHE A 48 -6.67 -15.10 -12.93
CA PHE A 48 -6.82 -14.77 -11.52
C PHE A 48 -8.26 -15.03 -11.02
N PRO A 49 -8.46 -15.37 -9.73
CA PRO A 49 -7.42 -15.58 -8.71
C PRO A 49 -6.72 -16.94 -8.84
N VAL A 50 -5.44 -16.98 -8.49
CA VAL A 50 -4.63 -18.21 -8.44
C VAL A 50 -4.64 -18.74 -7.02
N ASN A 51 -5.24 -19.91 -6.80
CA ASN A 51 -5.27 -20.60 -5.48
C ASN A 51 -5.72 -19.68 -4.32
N ASP A 52 -7.03 -19.38 -4.25
CA ASP A 52 -7.69 -18.50 -3.27
C ASP A 52 -7.73 -19.06 -1.83
N LYS A 53 -6.69 -19.78 -1.41
CA LYS A 53 -6.53 -20.27 -0.04
C LYS A 53 -5.71 -19.26 0.75
N PRO A 54 -6.05 -19.01 2.03
CA PRO A 54 -5.22 -18.21 2.92
C PRO A 54 -3.77 -18.68 2.92
N LYS A 55 -2.83 -17.74 2.77
CA LYS A 55 -1.40 -18.01 2.76
C LYS A 55 -0.72 -17.27 3.91
N ASP A 56 0.29 -17.91 4.47
CA ASP A 56 1.22 -17.23 5.38
C ASP A 56 2.30 -16.49 4.57
N PHE A 57 3.00 -15.57 5.22
CA PHE A 57 4.13 -14.85 4.63
C PHE A 57 5.43 -15.66 4.72
N ILE A 58 6.33 -15.42 3.78
CA ILE A 58 7.65 -16.05 3.72
C ILE A 58 8.61 -15.24 4.58
N ARG A 59 9.16 -15.87 5.62
CA ARG A 59 10.07 -15.25 6.59
C ARG A 59 11.52 -15.37 6.11
N TYR A 60 12.29 -14.30 6.29
CA TYR A 60 13.73 -14.28 6.05
C TYR A 60 14.43 -13.38 7.06
N SER A 61 15.76 -13.42 7.08
CA SER A 61 16.56 -12.57 7.96
C SER A 61 17.51 -11.71 7.14
N SER A 62 17.59 -10.43 7.49
CA SER A 62 18.56 -9.50 6.92
C SER A 62 19.54 -9.08 8.00
N MET A 63 20.84 -9.12 7.70
CA MET A 63 21.84 -8.61 8.61
C MET A 63 21.73 -7.09 8.74
N ARG A 64 21.70 -6.56 9.96
CA ARG A 64 21.81 -5.10 10.19
C ARG A 64 23.28 -4.69 10.20
N ASN A 65 23.54 -3.40 9.98
CA ASN A 65 24.86 -2.79 10.11
C ASN A 65 25.50 -2.92 11.52
N ILE A 66 24.71 -3.31 12.53
CA ILE A 66 25.17 -3.57 13.91
C ILE A 66 25.40 -5.06 14.19
N ASN A 67 25.48 -5.90 13.16
CA ASN A 67 25.65 -7.35 13.28
C ASN A 67 24.61 -8.05 14.16
N ILE A 68 23.37 -7.55 14.16
CA ILE A 68 22.20 -8.25 14.71
C ILE A 68 21.24 -8.59 13.57
N PRO A 69 20.82 -9.87 13.41
CA PRO A 69 19.85 -10.25 12.39
C PRO A 69 18.51 -9.55 12.63
N ARG A 70 17.89 -9.03 11.57
CA ARG A 70 16.53 -8.47 11.59
C ARG A 70 15.59 -9.46 10.91
N PRO A 71 14.57 -10.00 11.61
CA PRO A 71 13.53 -10.78 10.96
C PRO A 71 12.73 -9.87 10.02
N MET A 72 12.52 -10.36 8.81
CA MET A 72 11.77 -9.71 7.74
C MET A 72 10.82 -10.73 7.11
N ALA A 73 9.88 -10.25 6.31
CA ALA A 73 8.97 -11.11 5.58
C ALA A 73 8.60 -10.50 4.23
N ILE A 74 8.31 -11.38 3.26
CA ILE A 74 7.64 -11.03 2.01
C ILE A 74 6.33 -11.83 1.94
N PRO A 75 5.30 -11.32 1.26
CA PRO A 75 4.07 -12.09 1.07
C PRO A 75 4.32 -13.31 0.17
N GLU A 76 3.44 -14.31 0.25
CA GLU A 76 3.45 -15.41 -0.71
C GLU A 76 3.16 -14.86 -2.12
N PRO A 77 3.96 -15.19 -3.16
CA PRO A 77 3.90 -14.48 -4.43
C PRO A 77 2.53 -14.52 -5.13
N PHE A 78 1.82 -15.65 -5.09
CA PHE A 78 0.52 -15.79 -5.76
C PHE A 78 -0.61 -15.11 -4.98
N ALA A 79 -0.60 -15.17 -3.65
CA ALA A 79 -1.51 -14.39 -2.81
C ALA A 79 -1.30 -12.89 -3.00
N TYR A 80 -0.04 -12.44 -3.06
CA TYR A 80 0.29 -11.05 -3.38
C TYR A 80 -0.22 -10.66 -4.77
N ALA A 81 -0.03 -11.53 -5.76
CA ALA A 81 -0.50 -11.27 -7.12
C ALA A 81 -2.03 -11.17 -7.21
N ASN A 82 -2.77 -12.04 -6.51
CA ASN A 82 -4.23 -11.95 -6.38
C ASN A 82 -4.64 -10.59 -5.80
N GLN A 83 -3.99 -10.15 -4.71
CA GLN A 83 -4.28 -8.87 -4.07
C GLN A 83 -4.00 -7.69 -5.00
N VAL A 84 -2.84 -7.67 -5.66
CA VAL A 84 -2.48 -6.59 -6.59
C VAL A 84 -3.42 -6.57 -7.80
N LYS A 85 -3.83 -7.73 -8.31
CA LYS A 85 -4.84 -7.81 -9.37
C LYS A 85 -6.17 -7.20 -8.92
N CYS A 86 -6.65 -7.55 -7.73
CA CYS A 86 -7.85 -6.95 -7.16
C CYS A 86 -7.74 -5.42 -6.99
N LEU A 87 -6.60 -4.93 -6.51
CA LEU A 87 -6.34 -3.50 -6.37
C LEU A 87 -6.34 -2.78 -7.73
N SER A 88 -5.74 -3.39 -8.75
CA SER A 88 -5.73 -2.87 -10.13
C SER A 88 -7.13 -2.81 -10.72
N ASP A 89 -7.92 -3.89 -10.60
CA ASP A 89 -9.28 -3.96 -11.12
C ASP A 89 -10.23 -2.95 -10.45
N ASN A 90 -9.98 -2.62 -9.17
CA ASN A 90 -10.76 -1.65 -8.42
C ASN A 90 -10.06 -0.27 -8.29
N TRP A 91 -9.01 -0.01 -9.08
CA TRP A 91 -8.17 1.17 -8.90
C TRP A 91 -8.93 2.49 -9.05
N GLN A 92 -9.88 2.57 -9.99
CA GLN A 92 -10.68 3.77 -10.17
C GLN A 92 -11.51 4.09 -8.92
N LYS A 93 -12.15 3.09 -8.30
CA LYS A 93 -12.92 3.28 -7.06
C LYS A 93 -12.03 3.73 -5.90
N LEU A 94 -10.81 3.18 -5.82
CA LEU A 94 -9.81 3.61 -4.84
C LEU A 94 -9.39 5.06 -5.06
N LYS A 95 -9.14 5.49 -6.30
CA LYS A 95 -8.84 6.90 -6.62
C LYS A 95 -9.99 7.82 -6.20
N ASP A 96 -11.22 7.44 -6.49
CA ASP A 96 -12.41 8.23 -6.15
C ASP A 96 -12.56 8.33 -4.62
N HIS A 97 -12.37 7.23 -3.89
CA HIS A 97 -12.36 7.23 -2.43
C HIS A 97 -11.25 8.13 -1.85
N PHE A 98 -10.01 8.00 -2.32
CA PHE A 98 -8.91 8.85 -1.87
C PHE A 98 -9.18 10.33 -2.16
N LYS A 99 -9.76 10.65 -3.32
CA LYS A 99 -10.15 12.02 -3.65
C LYS A 99 -11.18 12.53 -2.65
N ASP A 100 -12.28 11.81 -2.45
CA ASP A 100 -13.35 12.19 -1.51
C ASP A 100 -12.80 12.43 -0.09
N LYS A 101 -11.92 11.55 0.40
CA LYS A 101 -11.39 11.64 1.76
C LYS A 101 -10.27 12.63 1.98
N THR A 102 -9.61 13.12 0.92
CA THR A 102 -8.40 13.96 1.06
C THR A 102 -8.44 15.25 0.27
N ILE A 103 -9.55 15.56 -0.40
CA ILE A 103 -9.66 16.79 -1.21
C ILE A 103 -9.55 18.05 -0.35
N ASP A 104 -10.07 18.01 0.87
CA ASP A 104 -10.10 19.14 1.80
C ASP A 104 -8.90 19.15 2.76
N ASP A 105 -7.98 18.19 2.65
CA ASP A 105 -6.77 18.16 3.46
C ASP A 105 -5.84 19.33 3.06
N PRO A 106 -5.46 20.21 4.00
CA PRO A 106 -4.58 21.35 3.69
C PRO A 106 -3.15 20.91 3.35
N PHE A 107 -2.75 19.71 3.80
CA PHE A 107 -1.45 19.10 3.55
C PHE A 107 -1.57 17.57 3.58
N LYS A 108 -0.55 16.88 3.08
CA LYS A 108 -0.49 15.40 3.13
C LYS A 108 -0.16 14.92 4.54
N ILE A 109 -1.11 14.24 5.18
CA ILE A 109 -0.98 13.64 6.52
C ILE A 109 -0.02 12.44 6.51
N SER A 110 -0.35 11.36 5.79
CA SER A 110 0.54 10.22 5.56
C SER A 110 1.65 10.54 4.54
N ARG A 111 2.91 10.33 4.94
CA ARG A 111 4.07 10.38 4.04
C ARG A 111 4.27 9.08 3.26
N ILE A 112 3.57 8.02 3.67
CA ILE A 112 3.64 6.68 3.09
C ILE A 112 2.49 6.55 2.10
N HIS A 113 2.77 6.79 0.82
CA HIS A 113 1.79 6.62 -0.24
C HIS A 113 2.46 6.31 -1.58
N LEU A 114 1.71 5.62 -2.46
CA LEU A 114 2.15 5.34 -3.83
C LEU A 114 2.34 6.64 -4.62
N ARG A 115 3.38 6.67 -5.46
CA ARG A 115 3.70 7.75 -6.39
C ARG A 115 4.68 7.25 -7.46
N LYS A 116 4.63 7.81 -8.66
CA LYS A 116 5.69 7.59 -9.65
C LYS A 116 6.99 8.23 -9.15
N LEU A 117 8.07 7.46 -9.24
CA LEU A 117 9.41 7.90 -8.94
C LEU A 117 10.14 8.24 -10.24
N GLU A 118 11.03 9.22 -10.18
CA GLU A 118 11.77 9.66 -11.37
C GLU A 118 12.82 8.60 -11.71
N ASN A 119 12.84 8.16 -12.97
CA ASN A 119 13.75 7.13 -13.49
C ASN A 119 13.73 5.80 -12.71
N LYS A 120 12.60 5.48 -12.08
CA LYS A 120 12.42 4.29 -11.25
C LYS A 120 11.09 3.61 -11.58
N PRO A 121 11.08 2.29 -11.82
CA PRO A 121 9.85 1.54 -12.08
C PRO A 121 9.02 1.28 -10.80
N GLU A 122 9.62 1.37 -9.62
CA GLU A 122 8.95 1.22 -8.33
C GLU A 122 7.92 2.35 -8.11
N LEU A 123 6.78 2.00 -7.50
CA LEU A 123 5.74 2.97 -7.12
C LEU A 123 5.84 3.43 -5.66
N PHE A 124 6.75 2.82 -4.91
CA PHE A 124 6.92 3.08 -3.50
C PHE A 124 8.37 2.86 -3.09
N GLU A 125 8.88 3.78 -2.28
CA GLU A 125 10.20 3.71 -1.68
C GLU A 125 10.04 4.19 -0.25
N MET A 126 10.67 3.51 0.71
CA MET A 126 10.62 3.90 2.12
C MET A 126 11.66 4.99 2.37
N SER A 127 11.50 6.13 1.69
CA SER A 127 12.40 7.27 1.81
C SER A 127 12.01 8.22 2.93
N TYR A 128 13.02 8.88 3.50
CA TYR A 128 12.83 9.98 4.43
C TYR A 128 12.38 11.23 3.66
N LYS A 129 11.38 11.94 4.21
CA LYS A 129 10.82 13.25 3.81
C LYS A 129 11.37 13.85 2.52
N ASN A 130 10.56 13.91 1.46
CA ASN A 130 10.85 14.76 0.31
C ASN A 130 10.29 16.17 0.56
N PHE A 131 11.11 17.09 1.09
CA PHE A 131 10.65 18.44 1.46
C PHE A 131 9.99 19.21 0.30
N SER A 132 10.51 19.09 -0.93
CA SER A 132 9.96 19.84 -2.07
C SER A 132 8.59 19.31 -2.51
N LYS A 133 8.37 18.00 -2.43
CA LYS A 133 7.11 17.36 -2.85
C LYS A 133 6.09 17.30 -1.72
N ASP A 134 6.52 17.06 -0.48
CA ASP A 134 5.68 16.75 0.66
C ASP A 134 5.52 17.93 1.63
N GLY A 135 6.43 18.91 1.62
CA GLY A 135 6.47 20.04 2.55
C GLY A 135 6.68 19.66 4.02
N ASP A 136 6.59 20.65 4.91
CA ASP A 136 6.86 20.51 6.35
C ASP A 136 5.79 21.20 7.21
N PRO A 137 4.51 20.77 7.15
CA PRO A 137 3.42 21.32 7.95
C PRO A 137 3.63 21.18 9.47
N GLU A 138 4.53 20.28 9.90
CA GLU A 138 4.78 19.98 11.31
C GLU A 138 5.16 21.23 12.12
N GLN A 139 5.98 22.12 11.56
CA GLN A 139 6.40 23.35 12.25
C GLN A 139 5.21 24.30 12.47
N ASP A 140 4.40 24.51 11.43
CA ASP A 140 3.22 25.37 11.50
C ASP A 140 2.18 24.82 12.49
N ILE A 141 2.00 23.50 12.53
CA ILE A 141 1.10 22.85 13.48
C ILE A 141 1.60 23.08 14.91
N VAL A 142 2.88 22.86 15.17
CA VAL A 142 3.47 23.01 16.51
C VAL A 142 3.39 24.46 17.00
N ILE A 143 3.76 25.44 16.16
CA ILE A 143 3.74 26.87 16.53
C ILE A 143 2.34 27.35 16.92
N LYS A 144 1.30 26.83 16.25
CA LYS A 144 -0.10 27.22 16.49
C LYS A 144 -0.78 26.40 17.60
N SER A 145 -0.10 25.38 18.15
CA SER A 145 -0.69 24.45 19.12
C SER A 145 -0.18 24.73 20.53
N LYS A 146 -1.10 24.77 21.50
CA LYS A 146 -0.74 24.91 22.93
C LYS A 146 -0.20 23.61 23.55
N TYR A 147 -0.61 22.47 23.01
CA TYR A 147 -0.26 21.13 23.49
C TYR A 147 0.04 20.19 22.33
N VAL A 148 0.92 19.20 22.56
CA VAL A 148 1.27 18.17 21.59
C VAL A 148 1.17 16.81 22.26
N ALA A 149 0.43 15.88 21.64
CA ALA A 149 0.41 14.48 22.03
C ALA A 149 1.46 13.72 21.20
N LEU A 150 2.41 13.08 21.87
CA LEU A 150 3.42 12.23 21.23
C LEU A 150 2.99 10.78 21.38
N ALA A 151 2.80 10.10 20.25
CA ALA A 151 2.42 8.70 20.20
C ALA A 151 3.17 7.99 19.08
N ASP A 152 3.46 6.70 19.30
CA ASP A 152 4.05 5.80 18.31
C ASP A 152 3.28 4.47 18.32
N ILE A 153 3.17 3.85 17.14
CA ILE A 153 2.53 2.54 16.99
C ILE A 153 3.61 1.51 16.69
N SER A 154 3.97 0.75 17.72
CA SER A 154 4.86 -0.39 17.57
C SER A 154 4.26 -1.44 16.62
N ASN A 155 5.07 -1.95 15.69
CA ASN A 155 4.63 -2.94 14.70
C ASN A 155 3.37 -2.51 13.91
N CYS A 156 3.30 -1.25 13.48
CA CYS A 156 2.16 -0.68 12.75
C CYS A 156 1.62 -1.61 11.65
N PHE A 157 2.36 -1.90 10.56
CA PHE A 157 1.82 -2.71 9.47
C PHE A 157 1.42 -4.15 9.87
N PRO A 158 2.25 -4.92 10.62
CA PRO A 158 1.84 -6.25 11.06
C PRO A 158 0.66 -6.28 12.04
N SER A 159 0.32 -5.15 12.68
CA SER A 159 -0.80 -5.08 13.64
C SER A 159 -2.11 -4.61 13.02
N ILE A 160 -2.15 -4.29 11.72
CA ILE A 160 -3.38 -3.90 11.04
C ILE A 160 -4.30 -5.13 10.91
N TYR A 161 -5.48 -5.04 11.49
CA TYR A 161 -6.54 -6.03 11.29
C TYR A 161 -7.09 -5.90 9.86
N SER A 162 -6.98 -6.95 9.04
CA SER A 162 -7.32 -6.90 7.61
C SER A 162 -8.73 -6.36 7.34
N HIS A 163 -9.73 -6.83 8.08
CA HIS A 163 -11.12 -6.40 7.93
C HIS A 163 -11.34 -4.90 8.25
N SER A 164 -10.37 -4.23 8.88
CA SER A 164 -10.41 -2.77 9.06
C SER A 164 -10.22 -2.02 7.74
N ILE A 165 -9.66 -2.65 6.70
CA ILE A 165 -9.52 -2.07 5.36
C ILE A 165 -10.91 -1.81 4.76
N SER A 166 -11.81 -2.79 4.76
CA SER A 166 -13.19 -2.57 4.30
C SER A 166 -13.90 -1.51 5.14
N TRP A 167 -13.65 -1.46 6.46
CA TRP A 167 -14.22 -0.42 7.32
C TRP A 167 -13.71 0.97 6.95
N ALA A 168 -12.44 1.11 6.56
CA ALA A 168 -11.88 2.36 6.10
C ALA A 168 -12.48 2.81 4.76
N LEU A 169 -12.75 1.86 3.84
CA LEU A 169 -13.27 2.15 2.50
C LEU A 169 -14.74 2.60 2.50
N VAL A 170 -15.61 1.96 3.28
CA VAL A 170 -17.06 2.21 3.23
C VAL A 170 -17.71 2.50 4.59
N GLY A 171 -16.93 2.55 5.66
CA GLY A 171 -17.42 2.73 7.02
C GLY A 171 -17.79 1.41 7.70
N LYS A 172 -17.54 1.32 9.01
CA LYS A 172 -17.71 0.09 9.80
C LYS A 172 -19.15 -0.44 9.81
N SER A 173 -20.15 0.43 9.94
CA SER A 173 -21.56 0.02 9.97
C SER A 173 -22.00 -0.61 8.65
N PHE A 174 -21.67 0.05 7.53
CA PHE A 174 -22.01 -0.43 6.20
C PHE A 174 -21.25 -1.72 5.86
N ALA A 175 -19.94 -1.77 6.11
CA ALA A 175 -19.14 -2.99 5.90
C ALA A 175 -19.72 -4.19 6.68
N LYS A 176 -20.14 -3.99 7.93
CA LYS A 176 -20.80 -5.04 8.74
C LYS A 176 -22.14 -5.47 8.18
N SER A 177 -22.94 -4.55 7.63
CA SER A 177 -24.21 -4.91 6.99
C SER A 177 -24.02 -5.76 5.73
N LYS A 178 -22.82 -5.68 5.13
CA LYS A 178 -22.38 -6.33 3.89
C LYS A 178 -21.33 -7.42 4.11
N SER A 179 -21.36 -8.09 5.26
CA SER A 179 -20.38 -9.13 5.61
C SER A 179 -20.87 -10.56 5.35
N LYS A 180 -22.00 -10.73 4.64
CA LYS A 180 -22.54 -12.07 4.35
C LYS A 180 -21.79 -12.69 3.16
N PRO A 181 -21.75 -14.03 3.02
CA PRO A 181 -21.13 -14.67 1.87
C PRO A 181 -21.65 -14.18 0.51
N ALA A 182 -22.92 -13.78 0.44
CA ALA A 182 -23.53 -13.22 -0.77
C ALA A 182 -22.93 -11.85 -1.18
N ASP A 183 -22.34 -11.12 -0.24
CA ASP A 183 -21.72 -9.81 -0.45
C ASP A 183 -20.21 -9.92 -0.75
N LYS A 184 -19.64 -11.13 -0.92
CA LYS A 184 -18.19 -11.31 -1.20
C LYS A 184 -17.72 -10.57 -2.46
N ASN A 185 -18.62 -10.36 -3.42
CA ASN A 185 -18.32 -9.68 -4.68
C ASN A 185 -18.35 -8.14 -4.58
N GLU A 186 -18.70 -7.58 -3.42
CA GLU A 186 -18.57 -6.15 -3.18
C GLU A 186 -17.09 -5.76 -3.23
N TRP A 187 -16.76 -4.67 -3.95
CA TRP A 187 -15.38 -4.31 -4.25
C TRP A 187 -14.49 -4.11 -3.01
N PHE A 188 -15.06 -3.59 -1.93
CA PHE A 188 -14.35 -3.38 -0.66
C PHE A 188 -14.15 -4.67 0.13
N ASN A 189 -14.98 -5.69 -0.08
CA ASN A 189 -14.81 -7.03 0.48
C ASN A 189 -13.80 -7.82 -0.34
N GLN A 190 -13.74 -7.60 -1.66
CA GLN A 190 -12.71 -8.19 -2.52
C GLN A 190 -11.30 -7.70 -2.20
N ILE A 191 -11.13 -6.53 -1.56
CA ILE A 191 -9.82 -6.01 -1.14
C ILE A 191 -9.39 -6.63 0.20
N ASP A 192 -10.33 -7.17 0.96
CA ASP A 192 -10.16 -7.82 2.25
C ASP A 192 -10.15 -9.35 2.08
N LEU A 193 -9.19 -9.82 1.27
CA LEU A 193 -8.96 -11.24 0.96
C LEU A 193 -8.29 -12.01 2.11
#